data_AF-A0A846NBH8-F1
#
_entry.id   AF-A0A846NBH8-F1
#
_cell.length_a   1.000
_cell.length_b   1.000
_cell.length_c   1.000
_cell.angle_alpha   90.00
_cell.angle_beta   90.00
_cell.angle_gamma   90.00
#
_symmetry.space_group_name_H-M   'P 1'
#
loop_
_entity.id
_entity.type
_entity.pdbx_description
1 polymer ?
#
loop_
_entity_poly.entity_id
_entity_poly.type
_entity_poly.pdbx_seq_one_letter_code
_entity_poly.pdbx_strand_id
1 'polypeptide(L)'
;QLNEDAIKSRVHFIAKSEGLTLTDDAMKMLVSSAEGDLRRAINMLQSSASINKSIDPDILSKATSVVTPKRVRSLIEIALKGEFIEARKLLRELILE
;
A
#
# COMPACT_ATOMS: atom_id res chain seq x y z
N GLN A 1 -18.80 -8.36 -1.81
CA GLN A 1 -17.35 -8.14 -2.07
C GLN A 1 -16.97 -8.92 -3.32
N LEU A 2 -16.12 -8.34 -4.18
CA LEU A 2 -15.56 -9.10 -5.30
C LEU A 2 -14.54 -10.12 -4.78
N ASN A 3 -14.38 -11.22 -5.51
CA ASN A 3 -13.22 -12.10 -5.33
C ASN A 3 -11.93 -11.31 -5.64
N GLU A 4 -10.89 -11.51 -4.82
CA GLU A 4 -9.56 -10.92 -4.98
C GLU A 4 -8.99 -11.13 -6.39
N ASP A 5 -9.22 -12.30 -6.99
CA ASP A 5 -8.78 -12.61 -8.36
C ASP A 5 -9.42 -11.70 -9.42
N ALA A 6 -10.69 -11.34 -9.21
CA ALA A 6 -11.41 -10.44 -10.12
C ALA A 6 -10.87 -9.01 -10.02
N ILE A 7 -10.56 -8.56 -8.80
CA ILE A 7 -9.90 -7.25 -8.58
C ILE A 7 -8.52 -7.24 -9.20
N LYS A 8 -7.70 -8.26 -8.93
CA LYS A 8 -6.35 -8.41 -9.49
C LYS A 8 -6.37 -8.36 -11.02
N SER A 9 -7.28 -9.12 -11.64
CA SER A 9 -7.43 -9.15 -13.10
C SER A 9 -7.80 -7.77 -13.66
N ARG A 10 -8.70 -7.05 -13.00
CA ARG A 10 -9.12 -5.71 -13.43
C ARG A 10 -8.03 -4.67 -13.25
N VAL A 11 -7.32 -4.68 -12.12
CA VAL A 11 -6.19 -3.78 -11.85
C VAL A 11 -5.07 -4.02 -12.87
N HIS A 12 -4.77 -5.29 -13.17
CA HIS A 12 -3.77 -5.64 -14.18
C HIS A 12 -4.15 -5.16 -15.59
N PHE A 13 -5.43 -5.26 -15.96
CA PHE A 13 -5.94 -4.72 -17.22
C PHE A 13 -5.74 -3.20 -17.33
N ILE A 14 -6.07 -2.46 -16.26
CA ILE A 14 -5.92 -1.00 -16.22
C ILE A 14 -4.44 -0.62 -16.29
N ALA A 15 -3.59 -1.26 -15.49
CA ALA A 15 -2.15 -1.01 -15.49
C ALA A 15 -1.52 -1.20 -16.88
N LYS A 16 -1.88 -2.28 -17.59
CA LYS A 16 -1.43 -2.50 -18.98
C LYS A 16 -1.94 -1.42 -19.93
N SER A 17 -3.21 -1.02 -19.80
CA SER A 17 -3.82 0.00 -20.66
C SER A 17 -3.19 1.38 -20.48
N GLU A 18 -2.70 1.67 -19.27
CA GLU A 18 -2.10 2.97 -18.91
C GLU A 18 -0.56 2.96 -18.94
N GLY A 19 0.06 1.81 -19.26
CA GLY A 19 1.51 1.67 -19.30
C GLY A 19 2.17 1.75 -17.91
N LEU A 20 1.47 1.29 -16.87
CA LEU A 20 1.97 1.20 -15.50
C LEU A 20 2.64 -0.14 -15.26
N THR A 21 3.71 -0.13 -14.46
CA THR A 21 4.42 -1.34 -14.03
C THR A 21 4.17 -1.54 -12.54
N LEU A 22 3.56 -2.65 -12.15
CA LEU A 22 3.36 -3.01 -10.74
C LEU A 22 4.23 -4.21 -10.38
N THR A 23 4.89 -4.15 -9.24
CA THR A 23 5.52 -5.35 -8.66
C THR A 23 4.46 -6.30 -8.11
N ASP A 24 4.78 -7.60 -8.03
CA ASP A 24 3.85 -8.60 -7.49
C ASP A 24 3.44 -8.31 -6.05
N ASP A 25 4.36 -7.79 -5.24
CA ASP A 25 4.09 -7.42 -3.85
C ASP A 25 3.18 -6.18 -3.76
N ALA A 26 3.34 -5.20 -4.66
CA ALA A 26 2.43 -4.06 -4.75
C ALA A 26 1.02 -4.51 -5.15
N MET A 27 0.90 -5.43 -6.10
CA MET A 27 -0.39 -6.00 -6.50
C MET A 27 -1.07 -6.73 -5.33
N LYS A 28 -0.34 -7.56 -4.59
CA LYS A 28 -0.88 -8.25 -3.39
C LYS A 28 -1.34 -7.25 -2.34
N MET A 29 -0.53 -6.24 -2.03
CA MET A 29 -0.86 -5.21 -1.05
C MET A 29 -2.09 -4.40 -1.48
N LEU A 30 -2.20 -4.06 -2.77
CA LEU A 30 -3.33 -3.32 -3.31
C LEU A 30 -4.63 -4.13 -3.18
N VAL A 31 -4.62 -5.39 -3.60
CA VAL A 31 -5.81 -6.26 -3.56
C VAL A 31 -6.27 -6.50 -2.13
N SER A 32 -5.35 -6.75 -1.19
CA SER A 32 -5.70 -6.93 0.22
C SER A 32 -6.23 -5.64 0.85
N SER A 33 -5.61 -4.49 0.56
CA SER A 33 -6.02 -3.18 1.08
C SER A 33 -7.32 -2.66 0.46
N ALA A 34 -7.72 -3.18 -0.70
CA ALA A 34 -8.98 -2.86 -1.36
C ALA A 34 -10.19 -3.50 -0.68
N GLU A 35 -10.00 -4.55 0.15
CA GLU A 35 -11.05 -5.20 0.95
C GLU A 35 -12.28 -5.62 0.12
N GLY A 36 -12.06 -6.06 -1.12
CA GLY A 36 -13.13 -6.47 -2.03
C GLY A 36 -13.87 -5.33 -2.75
N ASP A 37 -13.44 -4.07 -2.59
CA ASP A 37 -13.97 -2.89 -3.30
C ASP A 37 -13.07 -2.52 -4.49
N LEU A 38 -13.59 -2.73 -5.70
CA LEU A 38 -12.88 -2.43 -6.94
C LEU A 38 -12.64 -0.92 -7.15
N ARG A 39 -13.55 -0.05 -6.70
CA ARG A 39 -13.37 1.40 -6.80
C ARG A 39 -12.20 1.84 -5.94
N ARG A 40 -12.09 1.29 -4.73
CA ARG A 40 -10.94 1.53 -3.83
C ARG A 40 -9.64 1.08 -4.48
N ALA A 41 -9.60 -0.14 -5.04
CA ALA A 41 -8.45 -0.67 -5.77
C ALA A 41 -8.00 0.25 -6.91
N ILE A 42 -8.94 0.75 -7.71
CA ILE A 42 -8.64 1.66 -8.83
C ILE A 42 -8.12 3.00 -8.31
N ASN A 43 -8.76 3.58 -7.29
CA ASN A 43 -8.28 4.83 -6.70
C ASN A 43 -6.86 4.69 -6.15
N MET A 44 -6.55 3.59 -5.46
CA MET A 44 -5.20 3.31 -4.97
C MET A 44 -4.18 3.23 -6.11
N LEU A 45 -4.53 2.53 -7.20
CA LEU A 45 -3.69 2.44 -8.40
C LEU A 45 -3.43 3.82 -9.01
N GLN A 46 -4.49 4.61 -9.22
CA GLN A 46 -4.41 5.91 -9.87
C GLN A 46 -3.68 6.95 -9.03
N SER A 47 -3.93 6.99 -7.71
CA SER A 47 -3.16 7.82 -6.78
C SER A 47 -1.68 7.46 -6.82
N SER A 48 -1.34 6.18 -6.88
CA SER A 48 0.04 5.72 -6.98
C SER A 48 0.69 6.09 -8.31
N ALA A 49 -0.05 5.95 -9.41
CA ALA A 49 0.38 6.33 -10.75
C ALA A 49 0.66 7.83 -10.88
N SER A 50 -0.01 8.67 -10.07
CA SER A 50 0.26 10.12 -10.02
C SER A 50 1.65 10.46 -9.46
N ILE A 51 2.24 9.56 -8.67
CA ILE A 51 3.59 9.70 -8.10
C ILE A 51 4.64 9.10 -9.03
N ASN A 52 4.43 7.86 -9.50
CA ASN A 52 5.35 7.16 -10.39
C ASN A 52 4.64 6.08 -11.22
N LYS A 53 5.08 5.86 -12.46
CA LYS A 53 4.59 4.77 -13.33
C LYS A 53 5.07 3.39 -12.91
N SER A 54 6.21 3.30 -12.22
CA SER A 54 6.69 2.08 -11.58
C SER A 54 6.22 2.08 -10.13
N ILE A 55 5.33 1.15 -9.81
CA ILE A 55 4.60 1.09 -8.55
C ILE A 55 5.05 -0.13 -7.76
N ASP A 56 5.74 0.13 -6.66
CA ASP A 56 6.11 -0.83 -5.63
C ASP A 56 5.26 -0.60 -4.35
N PRO A 57 5.40 -1.42 -3.29
CA PRO A 57 4.66 -1.23 -2.04
C PRO A 57 4.92 0.11 -1.37
N ASP A 58 6.09 0.72 -1.56
CA ASP A 58 6.45 2.00 -0.93
C ASP A 58 5.72 3.17 -1.61
N ILE A 59 5.66 3.16 -2.94
CA ILE A 59 4.84 4.11 -3.72
C ILE A 59 3.37 3.95 -3.35
N LEU A 60 2.87 2.70 -3.26
CA LEU A 60 1.49 2.42 -2.89
C LEU A 60 1.17 2.95 -1.48
N SER A 61 2.04 2.70 -0.49
CA SER A 61 1.87 3.18 0.88
C SER A 61 1.86 4.71 0.94
N LYS A 62 2.79 5.37 0.25
CA LYS A 62 2.85 6.84 0.18
C LYS A 62 1.61 7.47 -0.45
N ALA A 63 1.08 6.86 -1.51
CA ALA A 63 -0.05 7.43 -2.24
C ALA A 63 -1.41 7.23 -1.55
N THR A 64 -1.50 6.24 -0.68
CA THR A 64 -2.79 5.76 -0.13
C THR A 64 -2.90 5.91 1.38
N SER A 65 -1.86 6.44 2.04
CA SER A 65 -1.78 6.52 3.50
C SER A 65 -1.97 5.16 4.19
N VAL A 66 -1.75 4.05 3.46
CA VAL A 66 -1.93 2.72 4.02
C VAL A 66 -0.72 2.37 4.87
N VAL A 67 -0.96 2.23 6.17
CA VAL A 67 0.00 1.68 7.13
C VAL A 67 0.24 0.20 6.83
N THR A 68 1.49 -0.17 6.57
CA THR A 68 1.85 -1.57 6.31
C THR A 68 2.11 -2.34 7.60
N PRO A 69 1.78 -3.65 7.67
CA PRO A 69 2.13 -4.51 8.81
C PRO A 69 3.63 -4.50 9.14
N LYS A 70 4.49 -4.29 8.13
CA LYS A 70 5.94 -4.15 8.29
C LYS A 70 6.30 -2.93 9.14
N ARG A 71 5.66 -1.78 8.91
CA ARG A 71 5.88 -0.57 9.73
C ARG A 71 5.42 -0.75 11.18
N VAL A 72 4.30 -1.43 11.38
CA VAL A 72 3.82 -1.77 12.74
C VAL A 72 4.81 -2.71 13.44
N ARG A 73 5.35 -3.71 12.73
CA ARG A 73 6.38 -4.60 13.27
C ARG A 73 7.65 -3.83 13.65
N SER A 74 8.13 -2.95 12.78
CA SER A 74 9.29 -2.09 13.06
C SER A 74 9.06 -1.21 14.29
N LEU A 75 7.86 -0.63 14.45
CA LEU A 75 7.49 0.13 15.64
C LEU A 75 7.64 -0.73 16.92
N ILE A 76 7.10 -1.95 16.91
CA ILE A 76 7.18 -2.86 18.06
C ILE A 76 8.64 -3.25 18.34
N GLU A 77 9.43 -3.56 17.32
CA GLU A 77 10.85 -3.90 17.48
C GLU A 77 11.67 -2.76 18.09
N ILE A 78 11.47 -1.52 17.64
CA ILE A 78 12.14 -0.33 18.20
C ILE A 78 11.74 -0.12 19.66
N ALA A 79 10.45 -0.28 19.97
CA ALA A 79 9.96 -0.16 21.35
C ALA A 79 10.56 -1.25 22.27
N LEU A 80 10.66 -2.49 21.80
CA LEU A 80 11.27 -3.61 22.54
C LEU A 80 12.77 -3.42 22.79
N LYS A 81 13.47 -2.69 21.92
CA LYS A 81 14.89 -2.29 22.11
C LYS A 81 15.08 -1.18 23.14
N GLY A 82 14.00 -0.58 23.66
CA GLY A 82 14.05 0.55 24.58
C GLY A 82 14.27 1.91 23.91
N GLU A 83 14.23 1.98 22.58
CA GLU A 83 14.40 3.20 21.80
C GLU A 83 13.10 4.03 21.74
N PHE A 84 12.56 4.41 22.91
CA PHE A 84 11.21 4.97 23.06
C PHE A 84 10.98 6.27 22.29
N ILE A 85 12.00 7.12 22.13
CA ILE A 85 11.86 8.39 21.38
C ILE A 85 11.57 8.09 19.91
N GLU A 86 12.26 7.11 19.34
CA GLU A 86 12.13 6.78 17.92
C GLU A 86 10.90 5.92 17.65
N ALA A 87 10.54 5.03 18.57
CA ALA A 87 9.23 4.38 18.55
C ALA A 87 8.08 5.41 18.59
N ARG A 88 8.16 6.42 19.47
CA ARG A 88 7.13 7.46 19.57
C ARG A 88 7.05 8.30 18.29
N LYS A 89 8.17 8.60 17.66
CA LYS A 89 8.22 9.34 16.40
C LYS A 89 7.55 8.54 15.27
N LEU A 90 7.92 7.26 15.12
CA LEU A 90 7.30 6.38 14.13
C LEU A 90 5.79 6.19 14.40
N LEU A 91 5.38 6.06 15.66
CA LEU A 91 3.96 6.00 16.03
C LEU A 91 3.21 7.28 15.58
N ARG A 92 3.81 8.46 15.75
CA ARG A 92 3.20 9.72 15.29
C ARG A 92 3.07 9.77 13.78
N GLU A 93 4.09 9.33 13.05
CA GLU A 93 4.02 9.22 11.59
C GLU A 93 2.88 8.30 11.16
N LEU A 94 2.70 7.16 11.83
CA LEU A 94 1.62 6.21 11.54
C LEU A 94 0.21 6.70 11.88
N ILE A 95 0.06 7.68 12.79
CA ILE A 95 -1.24 8.24 13.18
C ILE A 95 -1.60 9.47 12.33
N LEU A 96 -0.60 10.21 11.85
CA LEU A 96 -0.79 11.44 11.07
C LEU A 96 -0.91 11.20 9.57
N GLU A 97 -0.36 10.10 9.06
CA GLU A 97 -0.57 9.61 7.69
C GLU A 97 -1.91 8.89 7.56
#